data_AF-A0A9E3LHA8-F1
#
_entry.id   AF-A0A9E3LHA8-F1
#
_cell.length_a   1.000
_cell.length_b   1.000
_cell.length_c   1.000
_cell.angle_alpha   90.00
_cell.angle_beta   90.00
_cell.angle_gamma   90.00
#
_symmetry.space_group_name_H-M   'P 1'
#
loop_
_entity.id
_entity.type
_entity.pdbx_description
1 polymer ?
#
loop_
_entity_poly.entity_id
_entity_poly.type
_entity_poly.pdbx_seq_one_letter_code
_entity_poly.pdbx_strand_id
1 'polypeptide(L)'
;PDTESKLADRPEARNLINIFSILNNSTIEKTLKELSGKNFSELKNRLSEVLIKEIVPIGKKIKDFKKDTDAIKKILKSGSEKANIESQKTIKEVHKIVGLSLS
;
A
#
# COMPACT_ATOMS: atom_id res chain seq x y z
N PRO A 1 -15.68 21.82 -5.65
CA PRO A 1 -15.95 21.76 -7.11
C PRO A 1 -16.85 20.56 -7.37
N ASP A 2 -17.72 20.65 -8.36
CA ASP A 2 -18.75 19.68 -8.70
C ASP A 2 -18.38 18.83 -9.94
N THR A 3 -17.33 19.21 -10.64
CA THR A 3 -16.86 18.57 -11.88
C THR A 3 -15.34 18.44 -11.88
N GLU A 4 -14.82 17.42 -12.57
CA GLU A 4 -13.38 17.16 -12.64
C GLU A 4 -12.62 18.24 -13.41
N SER A 5 -13.21 18.83 -14.45
CA SER A 5 -12.59 19.95 -15.19
C SER A 5 -12.29 21.14 -14.28
N LYS A 6 -13.10 21.41 -13.25
CA LYS A 6 -12.87 22.50 -12.28
C LYS A 6 -11.75 22.18 -11.27
N LEU A 7 -11.20 20.97 -11.30
CA LEU A 7 -10.02 20.60 -10.52
C LEU A 7 -8.70 20.88 -11.25
N ALA A 8 -8.74 21.13 -12.57
CA ALA A 8 -7.53 21.33 -13.37
C ALA A 8 -6.66 22.48 -12.84
N ASP A 9 -7.29 23.60 -12.48
CA ASP A 9 -6.62 24.79 -11.95
C ASP A 9 -6.43 24.76 -10.42
N ARG A 10 -6.77 23.62 -9.78
CA ARG A 10 -6.76 23.46 -8.31
C ARG A 10 -6.06 22.18 -7.90
N PRO A 11 -4.73 22.10 -8.08
CA PRO A 11 -3.96 20.89 -7.78
C PRO A 11 -4.10 20.44 -6.32
N GLU A 12 -4.25 21.38 -5.39
CA GLU A 12 -4.47 21.10 -3.98
C GLU A 12 -5.80 20.39 -3.73
N ALA A 13 -6.87 20.85 -4.36
CA ALA A 13 -8.20 20.24 -4.23
C ALA A 13 -8.24 18.88 -4.94
N ARG A 14 -7.60 18.79 -6.12
CA ARG A 14 -7.49 17.54 -6.88
C ARG A 14 -6.81 16.45 -6.06
N ASN A 15 -5.71 16.78 -5.39
CA ASN A 15 -4.99 15.84 -4.55
C ASN A 15 -5.85 15.30 -3.40
N LEU A 16 -6.54 16.19 -2.67
CA LEU A 16 -7.40 15.77 -1.55
C LEU A 16 -8.56 14.89 -2.01
N ILE A 17 -9.23 15.26 -3.11
CA ILE A 17 -10.31 14.47 -3.70
C ILE A 17 -9.81 13.10 -4.16
N ASN A 18 -8.64 13.05 -4.78
CA ASN A 18 -8.06 11.80 -5.27
C ASN A 18 -7.76 10.85 -4.10
N ILE A 19 -7.05 11.32 -3.06
CA ILE A 19 -6.75 10.52 -1.87
C ILE A 19 -8.06 10.05 -1.21
N PHE A 20 -9.03 10.94 -1.03
CA PHE A 20 -10.32 10.57 -0.43
C PHE A 20 -11.06 9.50 -1.26
N SER A 21 -11.06 9.63 -2.59
CA SER A 21 -11.71 8.68 -3.48
C SER A 21 -11.07 7.29 -3.41
N ILE A 22 -9.73 7.22 -3.41
CA ILE A 22 -8.97 5.98 -3.31
C ILE A 22 -9.27 5.28 -1.98
N LEU A 23 -9.19 6.02 -0.87
CA LEU A 23 -9.38 5.42 0.46
C LEU A 23 -10.83 4.96 0.71
N ASN A 24 -11.80 5.58 0.05
CA ASN A 24 -13.21 5.15 0.11
C ASN A 24 -13.61 4.20 -1.02
N ASN A 25 -12.65 3.73 -1.83
CA ASN A 25 -12.88 2.86 -2.97
C ASN A 25 -13.99 3.39 -3.92
N SER A 26 -13.98 4.70 -4.13
CA SER A 26 -14.95 5.46 -4.91
C SER A 26 -14.29 6.12 -6.12
N THR A 27 -15.09 6.46 -7.12
CA THR A 27 -14.64 7.23 -8.29
C THR A 27 -14.58 8.72 -7.97
N ILE A 28 -13.69 9.47 -8.62
CA ILE A 28 -13.58 10.94 -8.48
C ILE A 28 -14.94 11.62 -8.69
N GLU A 29 -15.72 11.22 -9.69
CA GLU A 29 -17.05 11.78 -9.97
C GLU A 29 -18.04 11.61 -8.80
N LYS A 30 -18.12 10.39 -8.23
CA LYS A 30 -18.96 10.12 -7.05
C LYS A 30 -18.51 10.93 -5.84
N THR A 31 -17.20 11.01 -5.60
CA THR A 31 -16.62 11.81 -4.53
C THR A 31 -16.91 13.30 -4.71
N LEU A 32 -16.82 13.84 -5.93
CA LEU A 32 -17.16 15.23 -6.22
C LEU A 32 -18.65 15.51 -6.02
N LYS A 33 -19.54 14.57 -6.36
CA LYS A 33 -20.98 14.69 -6.08
C LYS A 33 -21.25 14.71 -4.58
N GLU A 34 -20.62 13.84 -3.81
CA GLU A 34 -20.77 13.78 -2.35
C GLU A 34 -20.30 15.06 -1.65
N LEU A 35 -19.18 15.62 -2.11
CA LEU A 35 -18.52 16.77 -1.50
C LEU A 35 -18.88 18.10 -2.18
N SER A 36 -19.77 18.07 -3.17
CA SER A 36 -20.22 19.28 -3.85
C SER A 36 -20.94 20.21 -2.87
N GLY A 37 -20.71 21.51 -3.00
CA GLY A 37 -21.26 22.51 -2.08
C GLY A 37 -20.64 22.53 -0.67
N LYS A 38 -19.76 21.58 -0.33
CA LYS A 38 -19.03 21.59 0.95
C LYS A 38 -17.82 22.51 0.91
N ASN A 39 -17.49 23.08 2.06
CA ASN A 39 -16.28 23.90 2.21
C ASN A 39 -15.03 23.01 2.33
N PHE A 40 -13.87 23.64 2.11
CA PHE A 40 -12.59 22.92 2.09
C PHE A 40 -12.19 22.36 3.46
N SER A 41 -12.64 22.97 4.55
CA SER A 41 -12.42 22.48 5.91
C SER A 41 -13.16 21.17 6.17
N GLU A 42 -14.41 21.04 5.71
CA GLU A 42 -15.18 19.80 5.81
C GLU A 42 -14.51 18.66 5.02
N LEU A 43 -13.99 18.93 3.83
CA LEU A 43 -13.19 17.97 3.06
C LEU A 43 -11.96 17.49 3.85
N LYS A 44 -11.19 18.41 4.42
CA LYS A 44 -10.01 18.06 5.23
C LYS A 44 -10.36 17.22 6.45
N ASN A 45 -11.46 17.54 7.14
CA ASN A 45 -11.92 16.78 8.30
C ASN A 45 -12.31 15.35 7.91
N ARG A 46 -13.17 15.18 6.89
CA ARG A 46 -13.57 13.85 6.40
C ARG A 46 -12.38 13.04 5.91
N LEU A 47 -11.44 13.67 5.19
CA LEU A 47 -10.22 13.00 4.76
C LEU A 47 -9.37 12.54 5.94
N SER A 48 -9.26 13.35 6.99
CA SER A 48 -8.51 13.00 8.19
C SER A 48 -9.10 11.79 8.90
N GLU A 49 -10.44 11.73 9.01
CA GLU A 49 -11.14 10.58 9.59
C GLU A 49 -10.87 9.28 8.82
N VAL A 50 -10.97 9.33 7.48
CA VAL A 50 -10.70 8.17 6.63
C VAL A 50 -9.23 7.76 6.71
N LEU A 51 -8.30 8.71 6.69
CA LEU A 51 -6.87 8.43 6.85
C LEU A 51 -6.56 7.76 8.19
N ILE A 52 -7.13 8.25 9.29
CA ILE A 52 -6.95 7.65 10.61
C ILE A 52 -7.47 6.21 10.61
N LYS A 53 -8.67 5.99 10.07
CA LYS A 53 -9.29 4.66 9.99
C LYS A 53 -8.42 3.66 9.23
N GLU A 54 -7.77 4.08 8.14
CA GLU A 54 -6.94 3.21 7.31
C GLU A 54 -5.51 3.02 7.86
N ILE A 55 -4.87 4.09 8.35
CA ILE A 55 -3.46 4.07 8.77
C ILE A 55 -3.27 3.50 10.17
N VAL A 56 -4.19 3.76 11.12
CA VAL A 56 -4.05 3.29 12.50
C VAL A 56 -3.94 1.76 12.61
N PRO A 57 -4.75 0.95 11.90
CA PRO A 57 -4.60 -0.50 11.90
C PRO A 57 -3.24 -0.97 11.38
N ILE A 58 -2.67 -0.30 10.38
CA ILE A 58 -1.33 -0.61 9.84
C ILE A 58 -0.28 -0.35 10.92
N GLY A 59 -0.34 0.82 11.56
CA GLY A 59 0.56 1.16 12.66
C GLY A 59 0.48 0.19 13.84
N LYS A 60 -0.74 -0.28 14.16
CA LYS A 60 -0.96 -1.31 15.17
C LYS A 60 -0.29 -2.63 14.79
N LYS A 61 -0.52 -3.13 13.57
CA LYS A 61 0.13 -4.35 13.07
C LYS A 61 1.65 -4.27 13.12
N ILE A 62 2.23 -3.13 12.73
CA ILE A 62 3.69 -2.91 12.82
C ILE A 62 4.17 -3.01 14.27
N LYS A 63 3.45 -2.41 15.22
CA LYS A 63 3.78 -2.50 16.65
C LYS A 63 3.66 -3.94 17.17
N ASP A 64 2.63 -4.67 16.75
CA ASP A 64 2.42 -6.05 17.15
C ASP A 64 3.55 -6.96 16.62
N PHE A 65 3.93 -6.80 15.35
CA PHE A 65 5.09 -7.50 14.77
C PHE A 65 6.38 -7.17 15.52
N LYS A 66 6.63 -5.91 15.89
CA LYS A 66 7.83 -5.52 16.64
C LYS A 66 7.91 -6.16 18.03
N LYS A 67 6.79 -6.52 18.65
CA LYS A 67 6.76 -7.19 19.96
C LYS A 67 7.04 -8.68 19.83
N ASP A 68 6.53 -9.33 18.78
CA ASP A 68 6.71 -10.76 18.54
C ASP A 68 7.83 -11.02 17.52
N THR A 69 9.07 -10.87 18.00
CA THR A 69 10.26 -11.08 17.16
C THR A 69 10.43 -12.53 16.72
N ASP A 70 9.89 -13.50 17.45
CA ASP A 70 10.03 -14.92 17.12
C ASP A 70 9.08 -15.34 16.00
N ALA A 71 7.85 -14.80 15.97
CA ALA A 71 6.97 -14.94 14.81
C ALA A 71 7.61 -14.35 13.55
N ILE A 72 8.26 -13.19 13.64
CA ILE A 72 9.01 -12.60 12.51
C ILE A 72 10.12 -13.56 12.06
N LYS A 73 10.96 -14.06 12.97
CA LYS A 73 12.04 -15.00 12.62
C LYS A 73 11.50 -16.25 11.92
N LYS A 74 10.35 -16.78 12.37
CA LYS A 74 9.69 -17.94 11.73
C LYS A 74 9.25 -17.63 10.30
N ILE A 75 8.64 -16.45 10.08
CA ILE A 75 8.25 -15.98 8.74
C ILE A 75 9.49 -15.83 7.85
N LEU A 76 10.55 -15.19 8.35
CA LEU A 76 11.81 -15.00 7.63
C LEU A 76 12.48 -16.34 7.27
N LYS A 77 12.51 -17.29 8.22
CA LYS A 77 13.04 -18.64 7.99
C LYS A 77 12.28 -19.35 6.87
N SER A 78 10.95 -19.36 6.92
CA SER A 78 10.12 -19.98 5.88
C SER A 78 10.29 -19.30 4.52
N GLY A 79 10.39 -17.96 4.50
CA GLY A 79 10.67 -17.20 3.27
C GLY A 79 12.04 -17.54 2.67
N SER A 80 13.06 -17.63 3.52
CA SER A 80 14.43 -18.02 3.13
C SER A 80 14.48 -19.44 2.57
N GLU A 81 13.81 -20.40 3.22
CA GLU A 81 13.73 -21.79 2.73
C GLU A 81 13.09 -21.86 1.34
N LYS A 82 11.98 -21.16 1.13
CA LYS A 82 11.30 -21.08 -0.19
C LYS A 82 12.20 -20.45 -1.25
N ALA A 83 12.85 -19.33 -0.91
CA ALA A 83 13.76 -18.65 -1.83
C ALA A 83 14.97 -19.54 -2.19
N ASN A 84 15.51 -20.27 -1.22
CA ASN A 84 16.62 -21.20 -1.43
C ASN A 84 16.22 -22.36 -2.35
N ILE A 85 15.02 -22.93 -2.20
CA ILE A 85 14.55 -24.00 -3.10
C ILE A 85 14.56 -23.54 -4.56
N GLU A 86 14.10 -22.32 -4.84
CA GLU A 86 14.09 -21.77 -6.19
C GLU A 86 15.51 -21.44 -6.68
N SER A 87 16.35 -20.82 -5.84
CA SER A 87 17.71 -20.46 -6.22
C SER A 87 18.60 -21.67 -6.51
N GLN A 88 18.38 -22.78 -5.79
CA GLN A 88 19.13 -24.03 -6.01
C GLN A 88 18.90 -24.62 -7.41
N LYS A 89 17.75 -24.36 -8.04
CA LYS A 89 17.52 -24.78 -9.43
C LYS A 89 18.45 -24.02 -10.38
N THR A 90 18.49 -22.70 -10.25
CA THR A 90 19.39 -21.84 -11.04
C THR A 90 20.86 -22.18 -10.79
N ILE A 91 21.28 -22.37 -9.53
CA ILE A 91 22.67 -22.73 -9.19
C ILE A 91 23.06 -24.08 -9.81
N LYS A 92 22.17 -25.08 -9.78
CA LYS A 92 22.41 -26.38 -10.43
C LYS A 92 22.62 -26.24 -11.94
N GLU A 93 21.81 -25.42 -12.61
CA GLU A 93 21.97 -25.17 -14.05
C GLU A 93 23.29 -24.47 -14.36
N VAL A 94 23.62 -23.41 -13.61
CA VAL A 94 24.89 -22.69 -13.77
C VAL A 94 26.06 -23.64 -13.56
N HIS A 95 26.08 -24.42 -12.47
CA HIS A 95 27.13 -25.39 -12.19
C HIS A 95 27.29 -26.43 -13.30
N LYS A 96 26.17 -26.93 -13.85
CA LYS A 96 26.19 -27.84 -15.01
C LYS A 96 26.83 -27.19 -16.24
N ILE A 97 26.51 -25.93 -16.53
CA ILE A 97 27.06 -25.19 -17.68
C ILE A 97 28.57 -24.97 -17.53
N VAL A 98 29.03 -24.59 -16.34
CA VAL A 98 30.46 -24.31 -16.10
C VAL A 98 31.30 -25.57 -15.85
N GLY A 99 30.68 -26.75 -15.80
CA GLY A 99 31.37 -28.03 -15.59
C GLY A 99 31.75 -28.32 -14.14
N LEU A 100 31.10 -27.67 -13.17
CA LEU A 100 31.29 -27.94 -11.74
C LEU A 100 30.35 -29.07 -11.29
N SER A 101 30.90 -30.12 -10.68
CA SER A 101 30.10 -31.18 -10.05
C SER A 101 29.65 -30.73 -8.66
N LEU A 102 28.33 -30.68 -8.43
CA LEU A 102 27.77 -30.59 -7.09
C LEU A 102 27.90 -31.96 -6.42
N SER A 103 28.89 -32.14 -5.56
CA SER A 103 28.97 -33.23 -4.58
C SER A 103 28.00 -32.98 -3.43
#